data_AF-A0A3P7NJS6-F1
#
_entry.id   AF-A0A3P7NJS6-F1
#
_cell.length_a   1.000
_cell.length_b   1.000
_cell.length_c   1.000
_cell.angle_alpha   90.00
_cell.angle_beta   90.00
_cell.angle_gamma   90.00
#
_symmetry.space_group_name_H-M   'P 1'
#
loop_
_entity.id
_entity.type
_entity.pdbx_description
1 polymer ?
#
loop_
_entity_poly.entity_id
_entity_poly.type
_entity_poly.pdbx_seq_one_letter_code
_entity_poly.pdbx_strand_id
1 'polypeptide(L)'
;MVRDFQYALSTLDCLSNNIAGIDAEVVEPLEQLKSVGSLFDELGRCSENVEKLQRMLHAPERLVQHVIATPADLHCRIQQLQTALVCKENRLNERVKLRSLLPEIHLITESVQSRAKQIEQALMNTVDEQNAALCELEAKKRQLENLAKNIPCGAEGDELREMSNSQLGLLNDLLVRLTAAVGGKLAAISAFNAMKDEVVAQLSSLEIVPAVNEGDETAYELECRIQDLNLR
;
A
#
# COMPACT_ATOMS: atom_id res chain seq x y z
N MET A 1 40.70 -32.87 27.74
CA MET A 1 41.14 -31.92 26.69
C MET A 1 40.81 -32.42 25.29
N VAL A 2 41.45 -33.47 24.74
CA VAL A 2 41.15 -33.97 23.36
C VAL A 2 39.68 -34.35 23.17
N ARG A 3 39.07 -35.04 24.15
CA ARG A 3 37.62 -35.36 24.12
C ARG A 3 36.73 -34.11 24.14
N ASP A 4 37.14 -33.06 24.85
CA ASP A 4 36.35 -31.83 24.97
C ASP A 4 36.39 -31.02 23.67
N PHE A 5 37.56 -30.99 23.01
CA PHE A 5 37.71 -30.43 21.66
C PHE A 5 36.90 -31.21 20.61
N GLN A 6 36.93 -32.55 20.65
CA GLN A 6 36.11 -33.38 19.77
C GLN A 6 34.61 -33.18 20.00
N TYR A 7 34.20 -33.04 21.27
CA TYR A 7 32.81 -32.73 21.61
C TYR A 7 32.37 -31.36 21.06
N ALA A 8 33.21 -30.33 21.19
CA ALA A 8 32.93 -29.00 20.62
C ALA A 8 32.80 -29.06 19.09
N LEU A 9 33.68 -29.78 18.40
CA LEU A 9 33.61 -29.98 16.94
C LEU A 9 32.29 -30.67 16.53
N SER A 10 31.94 -31.79 17.15
CA SER A 10 30.69 -32.51 16.86
C SER A 10 29.45 -31.65 17.12
N THR A 11 29.50 -30.78 18.14
CA THR A 11 28.41 -29.85 18.44
C THR A 11 28.29 -28.79 17.34
N LEU A 12 29.41 -28.22 16.88
CA LEU A 12 29.41 -27.26 15.76
C LEU A 12 28.99 -27.91 14.44
N ASP A 13 29.34 -29.17 14.18
CA ASP A 13 28.85 -29.94 13.03
C ASP A 13 27.33 -30.11 13.08
N CYS A 14 26.80 -30.46 14.25
CA CYS A 14 25.34 -30.59 14.47
C CYS A 14 24.63 -29.25 14.25
N LEU A 15 25.14 -28.17 14.85
CA LEU A 15 24.59 -26.81 14.67
C LEU A 15 24.64 -26.39 13.20
N SER A 16 25.74 -26.66 12.50
CA SER A 16 25.88 -26.38 11.07
C SER A 16 24.80 -27.08 10.24
N ASN A 17 24.52 -28.34 10.53
CA ASN A 17 23.48 -29.10 9.83
C ASN A 17 22.07 -28.56 10.15
N ASN A 18 21.81 -28.21 11.40
CA ASN A 18 20.54 -27.61 11.81
C ASN A 18 20.32 -26.24 11.14
N ILE A 19 21.37 -25.42 11.05
CA ILE A 19 21.34 -24.11 10.37
C ILE A 19 21.09 -24.29 8.87
N ALA A 20 21.72 -25.29 8.24
CA ALA A 20 21.49 -25.62 6.84
C ALA A 20 20.04 -26.05 6.56
N GLY A 21 19.37 -26.66 7.55
CA GLY A 21 17.95 -27.03 7.49
C GLY A 21 16.96 -25.87 7.64
N ILE A 22 17.41 -24.67 8.05
CA ILE A 22 16.56 -23.46 8.09
C ILE A 22 16.23 -23.02 6.66
N ASP A 23 15.03 -22.48 6.47
CA ASP A 23 14.40 -22.10 5.19
C ASP A 23 13.72 -23.25 4.44
N ALA A 24 13.50 -24.41 5.06
CA ALA A 24 12.60 -25.41 4.48
C ALA A 24 11.21 -24.78 4.27
N GLU A 25 10.74 -24.68 3.01
CA GLU A 25 9.51 -23.97 2.63
C GLU A 25 8.25 -24.48 3.35
N VAL A 26 8.31 -25.70 3.88
CA VAL A 26 7.21 -26.42 4.49
C VAL A 26 6.84 -25.91 5.88
N VAL A 27 7.75 -25.25 6.60
CA VAL A 27 7.53 -24.82 8.00
C VAL A 27 7.21 -23.33 8.06
N GLU A 28 6.30 -22.96 8.98
CA GLU A 28 5.92 -21.57 9.20
C GLU A 28 7.12 -20.71 9.64
N PRO A 29 7.40 -19.56 8.99
CA PRO A 29 8.56 -18.72 9.28
C PRO A 29 8.64 -18.26 10.74
N LEU A 30 7.49 -18.07 11.40
CA LEU A 30 7.45 -17.66 12.80
C LEU A 30 7.92 -18.77 13.75
N GLU A 31 7.58 -20.03 13.46
CA GLU A 31 8.09 -21.18 14.20
C GLU A 31 9.57 -21.42 13.91
N GLN A 32 10.00 -21.24 12.66
CA GLN A 32 11.42 -21.29 12.30
C GLN A 32 12.23 -20.21 13.03
N LEU A 33 11.68 -19.01 13.25
CA LEU A 33 12.34 -17.94 13.99
C LEU A 33 12.58 -18.31 15.47
N LYS A 34 11.65 -19.02 16.10
CA LYS A 34 11.85 -19.57 17.45
C LYS A 34 12.98 -20.61 17.46
N SER A 35 13.05 -21.47 16.45
CA SER A 35 14.14 -22.43 16.29
C SER A 35 15.49 -21.72 16.11
N VAL A 36 15.54 -20.64 15.33
CA VAL A 36 16.74 -19.79 15.19
C VAL A 36 17.18 -19.21 16.53
N GLY A 37 16.25 -18.70 17.33
CA GLY A 37 16.54 -18.22 18.69
C GLY A 37 17.18 -19.31 19.55
N SER A 38 16.64 -20.53 19.52
CA SER A 38 17.23 -21.65 20.26
C SER A 38 18.65 -21.98 19.77
N LEU A 39 18.91 -21.94 18.45
CA LEU A 39 20.23 -22.19 17.87
C LEU A 39 21.25 -21.11 18.24
N PHE A 40 20.83 -19.85 18.37
CA PHE A 40 21.67 -18.79 18.92
C PHE A 40 22.10 -19.08 20.36
N ASP A 41 21.16 -19.51 21.21
CA ASP A 41 21.48 -19.89 22.60
C ASP A 41 22.46 -21.08 22.63
N GLU A 42 22.25 -22.09 21.77
CA GLU A 42 23.15 -23.25 21.69
C GLU A 42 24.55 -22.87 21.21
N LEU A 43 24.65 -21.99 20.23
CA LEU A 43 25.91 -21.47 19.71
C LEU A 43 26.62 -20.59 20.75
N GLY A 44 25.87 -19.81 21.53
CA GLY A 44 26.39 -19.05 22.67
C GLY A 44 27.03 -19.95 23.73
N ARG A 45 26.33 -21.01 24.17
CA ARG A 45 26.89 -22.02 25.09
C ARG A 45 28.13 -22.70 24.50
N CYS A 46 28.13 -22.97 23.20
CA CYS A 46 29.29 -23.56 22.52
C CYS A 46 30.50 -22.61 22.54
N SER A 47 30.28 -21.31 22.30
CA SER A 47 31.30 -20.27 22.37
C SER A 47 31.94 -20.20 23.75
N GLU A 48 31.14 -20.15 24.82
CA GLU A 48 31.65 -20.14 26.21
C GLU A 48 32.52 -21.36 26.52
N ASN A 49 32.13 -22.53 26.02
CA ASN A 49 32.90 -23.77 26.18
C ASN A 49 34.23 -23.71 25.42
N VAL A 50 34.24 -23.21 24.19
CA VAL A 50 35.46 -23.05 23.39
C VAL A 50 36.43 -22.03 24.03
N GLU A 51 35.92 -20.92 24.56
CA GLU A 51 36.73 -19.95 25.32
C GLU A 51 37.32 -20.56 26.59
N LYS A 52 36.56 -21.38 27.31
CA LYS A 52 37.06 -22.10 28.49
C LYS A 52 38.17 -23.08 28.10
N LEU A 53 38.02 -23.81 26.99
CA LEU A 53 39.04 -24.72 26.48
C LEU A 53 40.31 -23.96 26.06
N GLN A 54 40.17 -22.78 25.45
CA GLN A 54 41.32 -21.93 25.11
C GLN A 54 42.04 -21.43 26.38
N ARG A 55 41.32 -20.95 27.39
CA ARG A 55 41.91 -20.52 28.67
C ARG A 55 42.66 -21.66 29.36
N MET A 56 42.10 -22.87 29.34
CA MET A 56 42.76 -24.07 29.88
C MET A 56 44.01 -24.45 29.08
N LEU A 57 44.00 -24.27 27.76
CA LEU A 57 45.16 -24.53 26.90
C LEU A 57 46.31 -23.53 27.11
N HIS A 58 45.99 -22.29 27.48
CA HIS A 58 46.98 -21.24 27.76
C HIS A 58 47.47 -21.24 29.22
N ALA A 59 46.94 -22.13 30.08
CA ALA A 59 47.44 -22.31 31.42
C ALA A 59 48.89 -22.88 31.38
N PRO A 60 49.78 -22.49 32.32
CA PRO A 60 51.22 -22.77 32.25
C PRO A 60 51.62 -24.24 32.46
N GLU A 61 50.67 -25.17 32.55
CA GLU A 61 50.94 -26.60 32.68
C GLU A 61 51.19 -27.21 31.31
N ARG A 62 52.42 -27.71 31.12
CA ARG A 62 52.94 -28.33 29.89
C ARG A 62 51.98 -29.42 29.35
N LEU A 63 51.11 -29.05 28.42
CA LEU A 63 50.25 -29.98 27.70
C LEU A 63 50.69 -30.05 26.25
N VAL A 64 51.14 -31.24 25.85
CA VAL A 64 51.64 -31.58 24.52
C VAL A 64 50.53 -31.31 23.49
N GLN A 65 50.83 -30.45 22.52
CA GLN A 65 49.96 -30.14 21.39
C GLN A 65 49.84 -31.36 20.47
N HIS A 66 48.86 -32.23 20.72
CA HIS A 66 48.36 -33.14 19.69
C HIS A 66 47.26 -32.40 18.91
N VAL A 67 47.66 -31.82 17.77
CA VAL A 67 46.83 -31.02 16.87
C VAL A 67 45.80 -31.95 16.20
N ILE A 68 44.51 -31.73 16.51
CA ILE A 68 43.39 -32.27 15.71
C ILE A 68 42.45 -31.13 15.25
N ALA A 69 42.43 -29.99 15.93
CA ALA A 69 41.93 -28.70 15.43
C ALA A 69 42.55 -27.58 16.29
N THR A 70 42.95 -26.46 15.70
CA THR A 70 43.44 -25.35 16.51
C THR A 70 42.26 -24.59 17.13
N PRO A 71 42.43 -23.96 18.30
CA PRO A 71 41.40 -23.08 18.87
C PRO A 71 40.96 -21.98 17.89
N ALA A 72 41.84 -21.53 16.99
CA ALA A 72 41.52 -20.55 15.96
C ALA A 72 40.49 -21.08 14.94
N ASP A 73 40.57 -22.37 14.57
CA ASP A 73 39.63 -23.02 13.65
C ASP A 73 38.22 -23.08 14.26
N LEU A 74 38.12 -23.34 15.57
CA LEU A 74 36.84 -23.36 16.29
C LEU A 74 36.21 -21.97 16.38
N HIS A 75 36.99 -20.94 16.71
CA HIS A 75 36.49 -19.56 16.76
C HIS A 75 36.05 -19.09 15.38
N CYS A 76 36.83 -19.38 14.32
CA CYS A 76 36.46 -19.05 12.95
C CYS A 76 35.14 -19.73 12.57
N ARG A 77 34.97 -21.01 12.93
CA ARG A 77 33.76 -21.76 12.67
C ARG A 77 32.55 -21.23 13.44
N ILE A 78 32.72 -20.84 14.70
CA ILE A 78 31.67 -20.15 15.48
C ILE A 78 31.26 -18.85 14.80
N GLN A 79 32.19 -18.02 14.36
CA GLN A 79 31.89 -16.77 13.64
C GLN A 79 31.15 -17.02 12.33
N GLN A 80 31.54 -18.05 11.58
CA GLN A 80 30.83 -18.46 10.35
C GLN A 80 29.39 -18.88 10.65
N LEU A 81 29.16 -19.70 11.68
CA LEU A 81 27.82 -20.13 12.08
C LEU A 81 26.97 -18.98 12.63
N GLN A 82 27.57 -18.05 13.39
CA GLN A 82 26.91 -16.83 13.85
C GLN A 82 26.45 -15.97 12.67
N THR A 83 27.34 -15.75 11.70
CA THR A 83 27.01 -15.01 10.48
C THR A 83 25.89 -15.70 9.70
N ALA A 84 25.97 -17.01 9.54
CA ALA A 84 24.95 -17.80 8.86
C ALA A 84 23.59 -17.71 9.57
N LEU A 85 23.55 -17.80 10.90
CA LEU A 85 22.33 -17.65 11.69
C LEU A 85 21.71 -16.26 11.55
N VAL A 86 22.51 -15.19 11.65
CA VAL A 86 22.04 -13.81 11.44
C VAL A 86 21.46 -13.64 10.03
N CYS A 87 22.13 -14.18 9.01
CA CYS A 87 21.59 -14.15 7.65
C CYS A 87 20.25 -14.89 7.54
N LYS A 88 20.11 -16.06 8.16
CA LYS A 88 18.86 -16.83 8.18
C LYS A 88 17.75 -16.12 8.95
N GLU A 89 18.06 -15.53 10.10
CA GLU A 89 17.13 -14.73 10.90
C GLU A 89 16.56 -13.56 10.10
N ASN A 90 17.44 -12.79 9.44
CA ASN A 90 17.03 -11.66 8.60
C ASN A 90 16.10 -12.11 7.47
N ARG A 91 16.46 -13.19 6.76
CA ARG A 91 15.61 -13.77 5.70
C ARG A 91 14.26 -14.22 6.21
N LEU A 92 14.19 -14.88 7.37
CA LEU A 92 12.91 -15.29 7.96
C LEU A 92 12.05 -14.09 8.35
N ASN A 93 12.65 -13.06 8.96
CA ASN A 93 11.96 -11.81 9.28
C ASN A 93 11.41 -11.12 8.03
N GLU A 94 12.15 -11.12 6.92
CA GLU A 94 11.67 -10.62 5.63
C GLU A 94 10.48 -11.43 5.11
N ARG A 95 10.54 -12.77 5.19
CA ARG A 95 9.42 -13.64 4.79
C ARG A 95 8.18 -13.46 5.67
N VAL A 96 8.35 -13.25 6.97
CA VAL A 96 7.24 -12.91 7.88
C VAL A 96 6.57 -11.62 7.44
N LYS A 97 7.36 -10.58 7.15
CA LYS A 97 6.84 -9.30 6.64
C LYS A 97 6.12 -9.48 5.30
N LEU A 98 6.69 -10.23 4.36
CA LEU A 98 6.05 -10.52 3.07
C LEU A 98 4.70 -11.23 3.25
N ARG A 99 4.63 -12.25 4.12
CA ARG A 99 3.38 -12.95 4.43
C ARG A 99 2.32 -12.05 5.05
N SER A 100 2.70 -11.04 5.82
CA SER A 100 1.74 -10.05 6.34
C SER A 100 1.26 -9.06 5.28
N LEU A 101 2.13 -8.65 4.36
CA LEU A 101 1.79 -7.65 3.33
C LEU A 101 0.94 -8.23 2.18
N LEU A 102 1.18 -9.49 1.81
CA LEU A 102 0.50 -10.18 0.72
C LEU A 102 -1.04 -10.11 0.78
N PRO A 103 -1.71 -10.46 1.91
CA PRO A 103 -3.17 -10.40 1.99
C PRO A 103 -3.71 -8.97 1.87
N GLU A 104 -3.01 -7.97 2.40
CA GLU A 104 -3.43 -6.57 2.29
C GLU A 104 -3.39 -6.08 0.84
N ILE A 105 -2.31 -6.40 0.12
CA ILE A 105 -2.16 -6.08 -1.31
C ILE A 105 -3.24 -6.79 -2.13
N HIS A 106 -3.55 -8.05 -1.80
CA HIS A 106 -4.60 -8.80 -2.48
C HIS A 106 -5.97 -8.14 -2.30
N LEU A 107 -6.32 -7.74 -1.07
CA LEU A 107 -7.58 -7.06 -0.77
C LEU A 107 -7.73 -5.74 -1.55
N ILE A 108 -6.66 -4.95 -1.64
CA ILE A 108 -6.66 -3.72 -2.46
C ILE A 108 -6.85 -4.07 -3.93
N THR A 109 -6.17 -5.11 -4.41
CA THR A 109 -6.27 -5.57 -5.80
C THR A 109 -7.70 -5.95 -6.17
N GLU A 110 -8.36 -6.77 -5.34
CA GLU A 110 -9.75 -7.16 -5.55
C GLU A 110 -10.71 -5.96 -5.53
N SER A 111 -10.54 -5.05 -4.56
CA SER A 111 -11.34 -3.82 -4.44
C SER A 111 -11.22 -2.95 -5.70
N VAL A 112 -10.00 -2.73 -6.18
CA VAL A 112 -9.74 -1.93 -7.38
C VAL A 112 -10.29 -2.59 -8.63
N GLN A 113 -10.12 -3.91 -8.78
CA GLN A 113 -10.69 -4.66 -9.91
C GLN A 113 -12.22 -4.63 -9.90
N SER A 114 -12.85 -4.73 -8.73
CA SER A 114 -14.31 -4.59 -8.58
C SER A 114 -14.76 -3.21 -9.04
N ARG A 115 -14.04 -2.15 -8.63
CA ARG A 115 -14.35 -0.78 -9.04
C ARG A 115 -14.14 -0.55 -10.53
N ALA A 116 -13.07 -1.12 -11.09
CA ALA A 116 -12.79 -1.08 -12.53
C ALA A 116 -13.96 -1.66 -13.34
N LYS A 117 -14.47 -2.84 -12.94
CA LYS A 117 -15.63 -3.46 -13.57
C LYS A 117 -16.89 -2.60 -13.49
N GLN A 118 -17.13 -1.96 -12.35
CA GLN A 118 -18.28 -1.05 -12.19
C GLN A 118 -18.19 0.16 -13.13
N ILE A 119 -16.99 0.72 -13.32
CA ILE A 119 -16.74 1.82 -14.26
C ILE A 119 -16.96 1.35 -15.70
N GLU A 120 -16.40 0.20 -16.09
CA GLU A 120 -16.50 -0.34 -17.45
C GLU A 120 -17.93 -0.69 -17.85
N GLN A 121 -18.72 -1.21 -16.91
CA GLN A 121 -20.13 -1.55 -17.13
C GLN A 121 -21.06 -0.34 -17.01
N ALA A 122 -20.52 0.88 -16.87
CA ALA A 122 -21.27 2.12 -16.68
C ALA A 122 -22.33 2.04 -15.56
N LEU A 123 -22.05 1.24 -14.51
CA LEU A 123 -22.98 1.03 -13.40
C LEU A 123 -23.11 2.26 -12.48
N MET A 124 -22.19 3.21 -12.58
CA MET A 124 -22.23 4.47 -11.84
C MET A 124 -23.03 5.53 -12.60
N ASN A 125 -24.21 5.85 -12.09
CA ASN A 125 -25.18 6.70 -12.78
C ASN A 125 -25.12 8.15 -12.32
N THR A 126 -24.68 8.41 -11.08
CA THR A 126 -24.67 9.76 -10.50
C THR A 126 -23.26 10.35 -10.40
N VAL A 127 -23.15 11.67 -10.35
CA VAL A 127 -21.86 12.37 -10.14
C VAL A 127 -21.33 12.09 -8.73
N ASP A 128 -22.22 11.95 -7.74
CA ASP A 128 -21.84 11.67 -6.35
C ASP A 128 -21.24 10.27 -6.19
N GLU A 129 -21.81 9.25 -6.82
CA GLU A 129 -21.23 7.89 -6.87
C GLU A 129 -19.83 7.90 -7.48
N GLN A 130 -19.66 8.66 -8.57
CA GLN A 130 -18.38 8.78 -9.27
C GLN A 130 -17.34 9.55 -8.43
N ASN A 131 -17.74 10.59 -7.70
CA ASN A 131 -16.87 11.29 -6.76
C ASN A 131 -16.47 10.41 -5.57
N ALA A 132 -17.41 9.65 -5.01
CA ALA A 132 -17.11 8.70 -3.95
C ALA A 132 -16.11 7.62 -4.42
N ALA A 133 -16.27 7.14 -5.65
CA ALA A 133 -15.34 6.22 -6.29
C ALA A 133 -13.93 6.81 -6.47
N LEU A 134 -13.81 8.09 -6.86
CA LEU A 134 -12.53 8.78 -6.94
C LEU A 134 -11.84 8.83 -5.57
N CYS A 135 -12.54 9.29 -4.54
CA CYS A 135 -11.99 9.37 -3.18
C CYS A 135 -11.52 8.00 -2.66
N GLU A 136 -12.30 6.95 -2.89
CA GLU A 136 -11.93 5.58 -2.51
C GLU A 136 -10.70 5.09 -3.26
N LEU A 137 -10.66 5.25 -4.59
CA LEU A 137 -9.51 4.84 -5.40
C LEU A 137 -8.24 5.61 -5.01
N GLU A 138 -8.33 6.90 -4.74
CA GLU A 138 -7.19 7.68 -4.24
C GLU A 138 -6.70 7.20 -2.87
N ALA A 139 -7.61 6.86 -1.96
CA ALA A 139 -7.24 6.29 -0.66
C ALA A 139 -6.51 4.95 -0.84
N LYS A 140 -7.03 4.09 -1.73
CA LYS A 140 -6.40 2.80 -2.08
C LYS A 140 -5.04 2.98 -2.75
N LYS A 141 -4.87 4.01 -3.59
CA LYS A 141 -3.58 4.38 -4.17
C LYS A 141 -2.54 4.62 -3.08
N ARG A 142 -2.85 5.52 -2.14
CA ARG A 142 -1.93 5.91 -1.05
C ARG A 142 -1.62 4.71 -0.16
N GLN A 143 -2.61 3.85 0.10
CA GLN A 143 -2.43 2.62 0.84
C GLN A 143 -1.44 1.68 0.13
N LEU A 144 -1.64 1.43 -1.17
CA LEU A 144 -0.77 0.56 -1.96
C LEU A 144 0.65 1.13 -2.12
N GLU A 145 0.79 2.45 -2.31
CA GLU A 145 2.10 3.12 -2.32
C GLU A 145 2.85 2.96 -1.00
N ASN A 146 2.14 3.04 0.13
CA ASN A 146 2.73 2.82 1.45
C ASN A 146 3.15 1.36 1.64
N LEU A 147 2.29 0.41 1.26
CA LEU A 147 2.62 -1.02 1.34
C LEU A 147 3.84 -1.34 0.47
N ALA A 148 3.88 -0.85 -0.77
CA ALA A 148 4.98 -1.07 -1.70
C ALA A 148 6.34 -0.57 -1.18
N LYS A 149 6.36 0.52 -0.41
CA LYS A 149 7.58 1.05 0.24
C LYS A 149 8.09 0.15 1.37
N ASN A 150 7.22 -0.63 2.00
CA ASN A 150 7.57 -1.50 3.12
C ASN A 150 7.93 -2.93 2.68
N ILE A 151 7.87 -3.24 1.38
CA ILE A 151 8.23 -4.55 0.84
C ILE A 151 9.76 -4.73 0.91
N PRO A 152 10.27 -5.75 1.63
CA PRO A 152 11.70 -6.03 1.71
C PRO A 152 12.31 -6.37 0.33
N CYS A 153 13.62 -6.21 0.20
CA CYS A 153 14.35 -6.55 -1.02
C CYS A 153 14.56 -8.06 -1.14
N GLY A 154 14.68 -8.56 -2.38
CA GLY A 154 14.90 -9.98 -2.68
C GLY A 154 13.83 -10.53 -3.62
N ALA A 155 14.07 -11.69 -4.22
CA ALA A 155 13.24 -12.22 -5.32
C ALA A 155 11.72 -12.21 -5.02
N GLU A 156 11.28 -12.79 -3.89
CA GLU A 156 9.86 -12.80 -3.49
C GLU A 156 9.30 -11.38 -3.28
N GLY A 157 10.10 -10.47 -2.72
CA GLY A 157 9.69 -9.07 -2.52
C GLY A 157 9.68 -8.26 -3.81
N ASP A 158 10.62 -8.53 -4.73
CA ASP A 158 10.72 -7.85 -6.01
C ASP A 158 9.54 -8.21 -6.91
N GLU A 159 9.10 -9.47 -6.92
CA GLU A 159 7.86 -9.92 -7.57
C GLU A 159 6.63 -9.19 -6.99
N LEU A 160 6.53 -9.12 -5.65
CA LEU A 160 5.42 -8.44 -4.98
C LEU A 160 5.40 -6.93 -5.27
N ARG A 161 6.59 -6.31 -5.40
CA ARG A 161 6.75 -4.91 -5.76
C ARG A 161 6.37 -4.67 -7.22
N GLU A 162 6.75 -5.55 -8.13
CA GLU A 162 6.34 -5.48 -9.53
C GLU A 162 4.82 -5.59 -9.67
N MET A 163 4.20 -6.55 -8.99
CA MET A 163 2.74 -6.69 -8.95
C MET A 163 2.07 -5.43 -8.39
N SER A 164 2.60 -4.87 -7.30
CA SER A 164 2.09 -3.63 -6.70
C SER A 164 2.21 -2.44 -7.66
N ASN A 165 3.33 -2.31 -8.37
CA ASN A 165 3.56 -1.24 -9.34
C ASN A 165 2.63 -1.35 -10.55
N SER A 166 2.43 -2.57 -11.06
CA SER A 166 1.45 -2.84 -12.12
C SER A 166 0.05 -2.41 -11.70
N GLN A 167 -0.35 -2.77 -10.48
CA GLN A 167 -1.65 -2.39 -9.93
C GLN A 167 -1.78 -0.88 -9.70
N LEU A 168 -0.71 -0.19 -9.28
CA LEU A 168 -0.67 1.28 -9.21
C LEU A 168 -0.85 1.92 -10.58
N GLY A 169 -0.29 1.33 -11.64
CA GLY A 169 -0.52 1.76 -13.03
C GLY A 169 -1.99 1.71 -13.40
N LEU A 170 -2.62 0.54 -13.22
CA LEU A 170 -4.05 0.35 -13.48
C LEU A 170 -4.92 1.31 -12.66
N LEU A 171 -4.58 1.53 -11.39
CA LEU A 171 -5.31 2.42 -10.51
C LEU A 171 -5.20 3.89 -10.98
N ASN A 172 -4.02 4.33 -11.41
CA ASN A 172 -3.84 5.67 -11.99
C ASN A 172 -4.68 5.86 -13.25
N ASP A 173 -4.71 4.87 -14.15
CA ASP A 173 -5.51 4.94 -15.38
C ASP A 173 -7.01 5.07 -15.07
N LEU A 174 -7.50 4.34 -14.07
CA LEU A 174 -8.89 4.42 -13.60
C LEU A 174 -9.21 5.81 -13.02
N LEU A 175 -8.31 6.35 -12.19
CA LEU A 175 -8.47 7.68 -11.61
C LEU A 175 -8.53 8.77 -12.69
N VAL A 176 -7.64 8.71 -13.69
CA VAL A 176 -7.63 9.66 -14.81
C VAL A 176 -8.94 9.59 -15.58
N ARG A 177 -9.38 8.39 -15.94
CA ARG A 177 -10.61 8.17 -16.72
C ARG A 177 -11.85 8.66 -15.99
N LEU A 178 -11.94 8.36 -14.70
CA LEU A 178 -13.10 8.74 -13.88
C LEU A 178 -13.11 10.25 -13.59
N THR A 179 -11.95 10.85 -13.34
CA THR A 179 -11.81 12.32 -13.18
C THR A 179 -12.25 13.04 -14.44
N ALA A 180 -11.84 12.55 -15.62
CA ALA A 180 -12.27 13.13 -16.89
C ALA A 180 -13.78 13.02 -17.11
N ALA A 181 -14.37 11.86 -16.79
CA ALA A 181 -15.82 11.65 -16.91
C ALA A 181 -16.63 12.56 -15.99
N VAL A 182 -16.22 12.69 -14.72
CA VAL A 182 -16.84 13.60 -13.74
C VAL A 182 -16.69 15.06 -14.19
N GLY A 183 -15.49 15.46 -14.60
CA GLY A 183 -15.22 16.81 -15.09
C GLY A 183 -16.08 17.19 -16.28
N GLY A 184 -16.26 16.27 -17.24
CA GLY A 184 -17.15 16.46 -18.38
C GLY A 184 -18.62 16.66 -17.97
N LYS A 185 -19.14 15.85 -17.03
CA LYS A 185 -20.51 16.01 -16.52
C LYS A 185 -20.69 17.35 -15.79
N LEU A 186 -19.73 17.74 -14.96
CA LEU A 186 -19.79 19.02 -14.24
C LEU A 186 -19.76 20.22 -15.20
N ALA A 187 -18.94 20.17 -16.25
CA ALA A 187 -18.90 21.20 -17.29
C ALA A 187 -20.25 21.31 -18.02
N ALA A 188 -20.87 20.17 -18.36
CA ALA A 188 -22.19 20.16 -19.00
C ALA A 188 -23.28 20.75 -18.08
N ILE A 189 -23.27 20.42 -16.78
CA ILE A 189 -24.19 21.00 -15.79
C ILE A 189 -23.99 22.52 -15.69
N SER A 190 -22.74 22.99 -15.67
CA SER A 190 -22.43 24.41 -15.63
C SER A 190 -22.93 25.14 -16.88
N ALA A 191 -22.72 24.57 -18.08
CA ALA A 191 -23.22 25.13 -19.33
C ALA A 191 -24.76 25.17 -19.38
N PHE A 192 -25.42 24.12 -18.91
CA PHE A 192 -26.88 24.08 -18.78
C PHE A 192 -27.40 25.17 -17.84
N ASN A 193 -26.77 25.34 -16.68
CA ASN A 193 -27.14 26.38 -15.73
C ASN A 193 -26.96 27.78 -16.33
N ALA A 194 -25.86 28.04 -17.04
CA ALA A 194 -25.65 29.32 -17.72
C ALA A 194 -26.74 29.60 -18.78
N MET A 195 -27.10 28.59 -19.58
CA MET A 195 -28.18 28.71 -20.57
C MET A 195 -29.54 28.94 -19.91
N LYS A 196 -29.82 28.24 -18.81
CA LYS A 196 -31.05 28.44 -18.01
C LYS A 196 -31.11 29.87 -17.46
N ASP A 197 -30.01 30.37 -16.91
CA ASP A 197 -29.95 31.74 -16.35
C ASP A 197 -30.13 32.80 -17.45
N GLU A 198 -29.58 32.56 -18.65
CA GLU A 198 -29.81 33.41 -19.83
C GLU A 198 -31.28 33.40 -20.26
N VAL A 199 -31.90 32.21 -20.36
CA VAL A 199 -33.33 32.08 -20.70
C VAL A 199 -34.22 32.77 -19.66
N VAL A 200 -33.91 32.64 -18.36
CA VAL A 200 -34.62 33.34 -17.29
C VAL A 200 -34.48 34.86 -17.44
N ALA A 201 -33.28 35.37 -17.74
CA ALA A 201 -33.06 36.80 -17.97
C ALA A 201 -33.84 37.32 -19.19
N GLN A 202 -33.92 36.54 -20.27
CA GLN A 202 -34.72 36.88 -21.46
C GLN A 202 -36.22 36.90 -21.13
N LEU A 203 -36.73 35.93 -20.37
CA LEU A 203 -38.14 35.88 -19.93
C LEU A 203 -38.50 37.06 -19.04
N SER A 204 -37.66 37.39 -18.04
CA SER A 204 -37.88 38.55 -17.17
C SER A 204 -37.86 39.87 -17.95
N SER A 205 -37.13 39.95 -19.08
CA SER A 205 -37.13 41.13 -19.94
C SER A 205 -38.42 41.27 -20.76
N LEU A 206 -39.09 40.16 -21.07
CA LEU A 206 -40.38 40.14 -21.78
C LEU A 206 -41.55 40.54 -20.87
N GLU A 207 -41.48 40.28 -19.57
CA GLU A 207 -42.49 40.71 -18.58
C GLU A 207 -42.55 42.25 -18.35
N ILE A 208 -41.66 43.03 -18.99
CA ILE A 208 -41.63 44.50 -18.94
C ILE A 208 -42.26 45.13 -20.19
N VAL A 209 -43.19 44.45 -20.85
CA VAL A 209 -44.19 45.17 -21.65
C VAL A 209 -45.30 45.54 -20.67
N PRO A 210 -45.35 46.78 -20.12
CA PRO A 210 -46.61 47.23 -19.58
C PRO A 210 -47.59 47.06 -20.74
N ALA A 211 -48.70 46.38 -20.50
CA ALA A 211 -49.87 46.57 -21.35
C ALA A 211 -50.06 48.08 -21.37
N VAL A 212 -49.60 48.71 -22.46
CA VAL A 212 -49.93 50.09 -22.75
C VAL A 212 -51.43 49.99 -22.96
N ASN A 213 -52.18 50.28 -21.90
CA ASN A 213 -53.56 50.68 -22.00
C ASN A 213 -53.55 52.02 -22.74
N GLU A 214 -53.22 51.99 -24.03
CA GLU A 214 -53.61 52.98 -25.02
C GLU A 214 -55.13 52.80 -25.15
N GLY A 215 -55.88 53.30 -24.16
CA GLY A 215 -57.32 53.08 -24.12
C GLY A 215 -58.07 53.41 -22.84
N ASP A 216 -57.44 53.89 -21.76
CA ASP A 216 -58.20 54.46 -20.63
C ASP A 216 -58.41 55.98 -20.81
N GLU A 217 -58.97 56.37 -21.97
CA GLU A 217 -59.70 57.64 -22.03
C GLU A 217 -60.97 57.38 -21.20
N THR A 218 -61.04 57.97 -20.01
CA THR A 218 -62.16 57.70 -19.11
C THR A 218 -63.47 58.14 -19.77
N ALA A 219 -64.58 57.46 -19.48
CA ALA A 219 -65.89 57.82 -20.06
C ALA A 219 -66.23 59.32 -19.91
N TYR A 220 -65.69 59.96 -18.86
CA TYR A 220 -65.79 61.40 -18.62
C TYR A 220 -65.04 62.25 -19.65
N GLU A 221 -63.84 61.88 -20.07
CA GLU A 221 -63.07 62.62 -21.09
C GLU A 221 -63.72 62.52 -22.48
N LEU A 222 -64.28 61.35 -22.81
CA LEU A 222 -65.09 61.16 -24.02
C LEU A 222 -66.34 62.03 -23.99
N GLU A 223 -67.02 62.12 -22.84
CA GLU A 223 -68.24 62.92 -22.68
C GLU A 223 -67.96 64.42 -22.79
N CYS A 224 -66.85 64.91 -22.22
CA CYS A 224 -66.40 66.29 -22.40
C CYS A 224 -66.10 66.61 -23.88
N ARG A 225 -65.40 65.73 -24.61
CA ARG A 225 -65.11 65.94 -26.04
C ARG A 225 -66.38 65.94 -26.90
N ILE A 226 -67.35 65.09 -26.59
CA ILE A 226 -68.64 65.04 -27.30
C ILE A 226 -69.44 66.32 -27.06
N GLN A 227 -69.42 66.86 -25.85
CA GLN A 227 -70.08 68.15 -25.55
C GLN A 227 -69.41 69.32 -26.27
N ASP A 228 -68.08 69.37 -26.33
CA ASP A 228 -67.35 70.41 -27.06
C ASP A 228 -67.60 70.37 -28.57
N LEU A 229 -67.78 69.17 -29.15
CA LEU A 229 -68.10 69.00 -30.57
C LEU A 229 -69.55 69.39 -30.91
N ASN A 230 -70.49 69.25 -29.98
CA ASN A 230 -71.89 69.65 -30.17
C ASN A 230 -72.13 71.16 -29.96
N LEU A 231 -71.11 71.90 -29.50
CA LEU A 231 -71.16 73.36 -29.31
C LEU A 231 -70.51 74.15 -30.47
N ARG A 232 -70.08 73.48 -31.54
CA ARG A 232 -69.67 74.07 -32.83
C ARG A 232 -70.73 73.83 -33.89
#